data_AF-A0A2E7QYW6-F1
#
_entry.id   AF-A0A2E7QYW6-F1
#
_cell.length_a   1.000
_cell.length_b   1.000
_cell.length_c   1.000
_cell.angle_alpha   90.00
_cell.angle_beta   90.00
_cell.angle_gamma   90.00
#
_symmetry.space_group_name_H-M   'P 1'
#
loop_
_entity.id
_entity.type
_entity.pdbx_description
1 polymer ?
#
loop_
_entity_poly.entity_id
_entity_poly.type
_entity_poly.pdbx_seq_one_letter_code
_entity_poly.pdbx_strand_id
1 'polypeptide(L)' 'MTVGKKPTKDDEKIFEGLIGASGVPVSNQEKSDLRKAYSSLMTLAKKTRKPGRGWDVRMLPVYSPKPPKGSK' A
#
# COMPACT_ATOMS: atom_id res chain seq x y z
N MET A 1 1.12 2.77 24.36
CA MET A 1 -0.17 2.74 23.63
C MET A 1 -0.13 3.83 22.56
N THR A 2 0.15 3.49 21.30
CA THR A 2 0.19 4.51 20.23
C THR A 2 -1.24 4.84 19.81
N VAL A 3 -1.69 6.04 20.17
CA VAL A 3 -3.01 6.59 19.85
C VAL A 3 -3.20 6.59 18.33
N GLY A 4 -4.14 5.76 17.85
CA GLY A 4 -4.50 5.69 16.44
C GLY A 4 -5.07 7.03 15.98
N LYS A 5 -4.29 7.77 15.18
CA LYS A 5 -4.74 9.02 14.57
C LYS A 5 -5.90 8.69 13.63
N LYS A 6 -7.07 9.29 13.86
CA LYS A 6 -8.28 9.09 13.04
C LYS A 6 -7.96 9.42 11.56
N PRO A 7 -8.51 8.66 10.60
CA PRO A 7 -8.33 8.94 9.17
C PRO A 7 -8.82 10.37 8.85
N THR A 8 -8.11 11.05 7.95
CA THR A 8 -8.52 12.39 7.48
C THR A 8 -9.70 12.25 6.51
N LYS A 9 -10.50 13.31 6.34
CA LYS A 9 -11.63 13.31 5.38
C LYS A 9 -11.18 12.98 3.94
N ASP A 10 -9.93 13.30 3.59
CA ASP A 10 -9.36 12.98 2.28
C ASP A 10 -9.02 11.49 2.15
N ASP A 11 -8.51 10.86 3.22
CA ASP A 11 -8.22 9.42 3.25
C ASP A 11 -9.52 8.60 3.05
N GLU A 12 -10.66 9.11 3.55
CA GLU A 12 -11.97 8.47 3.37
C GLU A 12 -12.49 8.58 1.94
N LYS A 13 -12.40 9.75 1.30
CA LYS A 13 -12.81 9.92 -0.11
C LYS A 13 -12.02 9.02 -1.04
N ILE A 14 -10.71 8.87 -0.80
CA ILE A 14 -9.86 7.98 -1.57
C ILE A 14 -10.30 6.53 -1.38
N PHE A 15 -10.54 6.09 -0.13
CA PHE A 15 -11.02 4.74 0.14
C PHE A 15 -12.34 4.42 -0.58
N GLU A 16 -13.33 5.31 -0.51
CA GLU A 16 -14.61 5.12 -1.22
C GLU A 16 -14.43 5.07 -2.74
N GLY A 17 -13.54 5.91 -3.28
CA GLY A 17 -13.17 5.87 -4.70
C GLY A 17 -12.53 4.54 -5.11
N LEU A 18 -11.64 3.97 -4.28
CA LEU A 18 -11.01 2.67 -4.52
C LEU A 18 -12.03 1.52 -4.52
N ILE A 19 -12.96 1.53 -3.56
CA ILE A 19 -14.04 0.53 -3.52
C ILE A 19 -14.91 0.64 -4.77
N GLY A 20 -15.32 1.85 -5.16
CA GLY A 20 -16.13 2.07 -6.37
C GLY A 20 -15.40 1.66 -7.66
N ALA A 21 -14.11 1.98 -7.78
CA ALA A 21 -13.30 1.62 -8.93
C ALA A 21 -13.00 0.11 -9.03
N SER A 22 -13.01 -0.61 -7.89
CA SER A 22 -12.75 -2.05 -7.88
C SER A 22 -13.81 -2.85 -8.63
N GLY A 23 -15.04 -2.33 -8.73
CA GLY A 23 -16.18 -3.03 -9.34
C GLY A 23 -16.60 -4.31 -8.61
N VAL A 24 -15.99 -4.62 -7.45
CA VAL A 24 -16.32 -5.81 -6.67
C VAL A 24 -17.53 -5.50 -5.79
N PRO A 25 -18.56 -6.35 -5.75
CA PRO A 25 -19.63 -6.23 -4.78
C PRO A 25 -19.07 -6.55 -3.39
N VAL A 26 -19.05 -5.54 -2.52
CA VAL A 26 -18.54 -5.64 -1.16
C VAL A 26 -19.71 -5.43 -0.19
N SER A 27 -19.91 -6.36 0.75
CA SER A 27 -20.89 -6.20 1.82
C SER A 27 -20.48 -5.09 2.80
N ASN A 28 -21.43 -4.61 3.60
CA ASN A 28 -21.15 -3.58 4.61
C ASN A 28 -20.09 -4.03 5.63
N GLN A 29 -20.10 -5.31 6.00
CA GLN A 29 -19.13 -5.87 6.94
C GLN A 29 -17.73 -5.93 6.33
N GLU A 30 -17.59 -6.46 5.12
CA GLU A 30 -16.32 -6.49 4.40
C GLU A 30 -15.76 -5.09 4.17
N LYS A 31 -16.63 -4.13 3.83
CA LYS A 31 -16.24 -2.72 3.66
C LYS A 31 -15.66 -2.13 4.96
N SER A 32 -16.27 -2.45 6.10
CA SER A 32 -15.75 -2.04 7.42
C SER A 32 -14.36 -2.63 7.69
N ASP A 33 -14.15 -3.91 7.40
CA ASP A 33 -12.87 -4.57 7.67
C ASP A 33 -11.78 -4.12 6.69
N LEU A 34 -12.13 -3.91 5.41
CA LEU A 34 -11.25 -3.28 4.42
C LEU A 34 -10.84 -1.87 4.85
N ARG A 35 -11.75 -1.11 5.46
CA ARG A 35 -11.44 0.23 5.98
C ARG A 35 -10.41 0.19 7.10
N LYS A 36 -10.49 -0.79 8.01
CA LYS A 36 -9.48 -1.01 9.06
C LYS A 36 -8.13 -1.37 8.45
N ALA A 37 -8.10 -2.31 7.50
CA ALA A 37 -6.89 -2.71 6.79
C ALA A 37 -6.24 -1.53 6.06
N TYR A 38 -7.03 -0.75 5.31
CA TYR A 38 -6.59 0.46 4.63
C TYR A 38 -5.94 1.46 5.58
N SER A 39 -6.58 1.75 6.72
CA SER A 39 -6.04 2.68 7.72
C SER A 39 -4.69 2.21 8.31
N SER A 40 -4.54 0.90 8.52
CA SER A 40 -3.30 0.30 9.03
C SER A 40 -2.18 0.42 8.00
N LEU A 41 -2.48 0.13 6.72
CA LEU A 41 -1.54 0.26 5.62
C LEU A 41 -1.13 1.71 5.38
N MET A 42 -2.06 2.66 5.43
CA MET A 42 -1.74 4.09 5.30
C MET A 42 -0.87 4.59 6.45
N THR A 43 -1.10 4.08 7.67
CA THR A 43 -0.24 4.38 8.82
C THR A 43 1.17 3.84 8.60
N LEU A 44 1.31 2.61 8.09
CA LEU A 44 2.61 2.03 7.76
C LEU A 44 3.30 2.82 6.64
N ALA A 45 2.59 3.16 5.57
CA ALA A 45 3.10 3.95 4.46
C ALA A 45 3.61 5.33 4.92
N LYS A 46 2.87 6.01 5.81
CA LYS A 46 3.31 7.28 6.41
C LYS A 46 4.63 7.13 7.17
N LYS A 47 4.87 6.00 7.84
CA LYS A 47 6.13 5.71 8.55
C LYS A 47 7.29 5.38 7.62
N THR A 48 7.04 4.68 6.52
CA THR A 48 8.08 4.22 5.59
C THR A 48 8.42 5.22 4.50
N ARG A 49 7.57 6.24 4.29
CA ARG A 49 7.78 7.30 3.31
C ARG A 49 8.99 8.14 3.72
N LYS A 50 10.07 8.04 2.95
CA LYS A 50 11.24 8.91 3.08
C LYS A 50 11.02 10.15 2.20
N PRO A 51 10.97 11.38 2.75
CA PRO A 51 10.88 12.59 1.93
C PRO A 51 12.07 12.68 0.98
N GLY A 52 11.84 13.08 -0.27
CA GLY A 52 12.87 13.15 -1.31
C GLY A 52 13.21 11.84 -2.03
N ARG A 53 12.62 10.70 -1.63
CA ARG A 53 12.77 9.44 -2.37
C ARG A 53 11.82 9.42 -3.57
N GLY A 54 12.38 9.53 -4.77
CA GLY A 54 11.62 9.37 -6.00
C GLY A 54 11.08 7.95 -6.18
N TRP A 55 9.96 7.82 -6.89
CA TRP A 55 9.32 6.53 -7.20
C TRP A 55 10.17 5.64 -8.13
N ASP A 56 11.14 6.26 -8.80
CA ASP A 56 12.17 5.67 -9.67
C ASP A 56 13.31 4.98 -8.89
N VAL A 57 13.41 5.19 -7.58
CA VAL A 57 14.40 4.53 -6.74
C VAL A 57 14.06 3.04 -6.65
N ARG A 58 14.71 2.26 -7.53
CA ARG A 58 14.52 0.81 -7.70
C ARG A 58 14.39 0.08 -6.36
N MET A 59 13.26 -0.62 -6.23
CA MET A 59 12.98 -1.53 -5.12
C MET A 59 13.82 -2.79 -5.31
N LEU A 60 14.63 -3.12 -4.30
CA LEU A 60 15.51 -4.30 -4.19
C LEU A 60 16.67 -4.34 -5.21
N PRO A 61 17.81 -4.97 -4.85
CA PRO A 61 18.88 -5.22 -5.80
C PRO A 61 18.32 -6.01 -6.99
N VAL A 62 18.59 -5.53 -8.20
CA VAL A 62 18.21 -6.20 -9.45
C VAL A 62 18.75 -7.63 -9.38
N TYR A 63 17.86 -8.62 -9.40
CA TYR A 63 18.26 -10.01 -9.51
C TYR A 63 19.06 -10.17 -10.81
N SER A 64 20.37 -10.36 -10.68
CA SER A 64 21.25 -10.69 -11.81
C SER A 64 21.49 -12.20 -11.77
N PRO A 65 20.82 -12.98 -12.63
CA PRO A 65 21.05 -14.43 -12.67
C PRO A 65 22.52 -14.69 -12.97
N LYS A 66 23.13 -15.61 -12.22
CA LYS A 66 24.47 -16.10 -12.55
C LYS A 66 24.39 -16.89 -13.86
N PRO A 67 25.32 -16.71 -14.80
CA PRO A 67 25.38 -17.54 -16.00
C PRO A 67 25.40 -19.03 -15.61
N PRO A 68 24.67 -19.90 -16.35
CA PRO A 68 24.74 -21.34 -16.10
C PRO A 68 26.17 -21.84 -16.27
N LYS A 69 26.59 -22.77 -15.40
CA LYS A 69 27.91 -23.42 -15.51
C LYS A 69 28.02 -24.05 -16.90
N GLY A 70 28.99 -23.62 -17.70
CA GLY A 70 29.24 -24.14 -19.05
C GLY A 70 28.93 -23.19 -20.21
N SER A 71 28.59 -21.92 -19.95
CA SER A 71 28.53 -20.89 -20.99
C SER A 71 29.96 -20.46 -21.40
N LYS A 72 30.46 -21.04 -22.50
CA LYS A 72 31.55 -20.53 -23.32
C LYS A 72 31.06 -20.44 -24.75
#